data_AF-A0A7D5BE48-F1
#
_entry.id   AF-A0A7D5BE48-F1
#
_cell.length_a   1.000
_cell.length_b   1.000
_cell.length_c   1.000
_cell.angle_alpha   90.00
_cell.angle_beta   90.00
_cell.angle_gamma   90.00
#
_symmetry.space_group_name_H-M   'P 1'
#
loop_
_entity.id
_entity.type
_entity.pdbx_description
1 polymer ?
#
loop_
_entity_poly.entity_id
_entity_poly.type
_entity_poly.pdbx_seq_one_letter_code
_entity_poly.pdbx_strand_id
1 'polypeptide(L)'
;MSGSINELLEQTLLFTASPKPRLVSASFPVSRAPSGGATAAGASTRRIWEYELQGLDSIRNVGVRQRTMNDMRMPVCQEVKWGDVKVTYQGKNLALPLTERFLLRTHYLAEGSIPESDSGYWQLPMNLDQSFQRLFGYQLVAGQLQPLNMPDTELPKYMAVPSPLAFAQARGGGRPAAPPLRVLVCMAFGCAKERNDFEPGGVLGAGRLMPHFMIVANLPVESMEASVTLTRPPITPHLQMEKEEMTPRIGSGLFTDRNDNAVIPPRIPYWDYLFDYYWTDPPMGTEVKVVRRDRPSTRENRSSIKELALRTSRGSFARVDGYTPRPLTKLPRQGEFDNIHMAPKMKLPASVIRKLPAGWPREVTMAPFCVHDCLHVHWRWGRSSPDFTNPKWVRGWVGDQPYREAGAPMVAPNQDVTLRLLGPGSIRYTARIHAPVAGNWQIVMHHGAAYALSYSTKVDVAAWGNDRLTRDLQGDDDENGQWALFYWHLRYKLLQHPLREVDPTDTLADWLGSSDQYAERLSWDAAGFQAARNL
;
A
#
# COMPACT_ATOMS: atom_id res chain seq x y z
N MET A 1 -14.03 11.83 -28.55
CA MET A 1 -13.39 10.51 -28.71
C MET A 1 -14.37 9.60 -29.44
N SER A 2 -14.04 9.12 -30.64
CA SER A 2 -14.87 8.20 -31.44
C SER A 2 -14.29 6.78 -31.48
N GLY A 3 -13.61 6.40 -30.40
CA GLY A 3 -12.63 5.32 -30.39
C GLY A 3 -13.13 3.96 -29.93
N SER A 4 -12.63 2.88 -30.55
CA SER A 4 -12.92 1.47 -30.23
C SER A 4 -12.89 1.15 -28.72
N ILE A 5 -13.62 0.14 -28.23
CA ILE A 5 -13.44 -0.31 -26.82
C ILE A 5 -11.98 -0.67 -26.55
N ASN A 6 -11.26 -1.14 -27.57
CA ASN A 6 -9.84 -1.42 -27.48
C ASN A 6 -9.02 -0.13 -27.26
N GLU A 7 -9.40 1.01 -27.85
CA GLU A 7 -8.74 2.31 -27.58
C GLU A 7 -8.93 2.76 -26.13
N LEU A 8 -10.11 2.52 -25.54
CA LEU A 8 -10.30 2.74 -24.10
C LEU A 8 -9.42 1.79 -23.28
N LEU A 9 -9.30 0.53 -23.72
CA LEU A 9 -8.49 -0.47 -23.05
C LEU A 9 -6.99 -0.23 -23.19
N GLU A 10 -6.49 0.48 -24.21
CA GLU A 10 -5.05 0.79 -24.38
C GLU A 10 -4.42 1.48 -23.15
N GLN A 11 -5.23 2.22 -22.38
CA GLN A 11 -4.80 2.89 -21.15
C GLN A 11 -4.79 1.95 -19.92
N THR A 12 -5.30 0.74 -20.04
CA THR A 12 -5.34 -0.26 -18.95
C THR A 12 -4.03 -1.02 -18.83
N LEU A 13 -3.72 -1.50 -17.63
CA LEU A 13 -2.43 -2.11 -17.29
C LEU A 13 -1.99 -3.18 -18.29
N LEU A 14 -2.88 -4.13 -18.61
CA LEU A 14 -2.52 -5.26 -19.47
C LEU A 14 -2.28 -4.83 -20.92
N PHE A 15 -3.07 -3.89 -21.44
CA PHE A 15 -2.91 -3.43 -22.82
C PHE A 15 -1.71 -2.52 -23.01
N THR A 16 -1.31 -1.79 -21.95
CA THR A 16 -0.02 -1.07 -21.95
C THR A 16 1.16 -2.06 -21.94
N ALA A 17 1.03 -3.20 -21.24
CA ALA A 17 2.07 -4.23 -21.20
C ALA A 17 2.13 -5.13 -22.45
N SER A 18 1.00 -5.29 -23.15
CA SER A 18 0.90 -6.03 -24.40
C SER A 18 -0.33 -5.55 -25.16
N PRO A 19 -0.21 -5.03 -26.39
CA PRO A 19 -1.33 -4.46 -27.14
C PRO A 19 -2.47 -5.46 -27.46
N LYS A 20 -2.20 -6.76 -27.35
CA LYS A 20 -3.16 -7.83 -27.68
C LYS A 20 -3.15 -8.92 -26.61
N PRO A 21 -3.57 -8.63 -25.37
CA PRO A 21 -3.65 -9.67 -24.34
C PRO A 21 -4.69 -10.72 -24.76
N ARG A 22 -4.48 -11.97 -24.35
CA ARG A 22 -5.32 -13.09 -24.80
C ARG A 22 -6.73 -12.96 -24.22
N LEU A 23 -7.74 -12.95 -25.07
CA LEU A 23 -9.14 -13.10 -24.64
C LEU A 23 -9.37 -14.53 -24.13
N VAL A 24 -9.94 -14.66 -22.94
CA VAL A 24 -10.22 -15.95 -22.28
C VAL A 24 -11.62 -15.96 -21.70
N SER A 25 -12.11 -17.14 -21.32
CA SER A 25 -13.39 -17.25 -20.61
C SER A 25 -13.26 -16.73 -19.17
N ALA A 26 -14.40 -16.51 -18.50
CA ALA A 26 -14.44 -15.99 -17.13
C ALA A 26 -13.62 -16.83 -16.13
N SER A 27 -13.65 -18.16 -16.31
CA SER A 27 -12.76 -19.11 -15.68
C SER A 27 -11.64 -19.48 -16.64
N PHE A 28 -10.38 -19.31 -16.26
CA PHE A 28 -9.27 -19.78 -17.06
C PHE A 28 -8.23 -20.44 -16.17
N PRO A 29 -7.52 -21.47 -16.67
CA PRO A 29 -6.46 -22.09 -15.91
C PRO A 29 -5.32 -21.08 -15.75
N VAL A 30 -5.01 -20.75 -14.50
CA VAL A 30 -3.80 -20.03 -14.14
C VAL A 30 -2.69 -21.07 -14.05
N SER A 31 -1.66 -20.92 -14.87
CA SER A 31 -0.54 -21.85 -14.88
C SER A 31 0.26 -21.69 -13.59
N ARG A 32 0.51 -22.76 -12.84
CA ARG A 32 1.43 -22.68 -11.67
C ARG A 32 2.84 -22.29 -12.13
N ALA A 33 3.55 -21.54 -11.29
CA ALA A 33 4.96 -21.25 -11.56
C ALA A 33 5.73 -22.59 -11.55
N PRO A 34 6.53 -22.89 -12.59
CA PRO A 34 7.25 -24.16 -12.64
C PRO A 34 8.18 -24.29 -11.43
N SER A 35 8.17 -25.47 -10.79
CA SER A 35 9.10 -25.84 -9.73
C SER A 35 10.41 -26.34 -10.35
N GLY A 36 11.53 -25.66 -10.08
CA GLY A 36 12.86 -26.08 -10.53
C GLY A 36 13.91 -25.00 -10.27
N GLY A 37 15.13 -25.39 -9.92
CA GLY A 37 16.24 -24.46 -9.75
C GLY A 37 16.58 -23.79 -11.08
N ALA A 38 16.34 -22.49 -11.20
CA ALA A 38 16.71 -21.74 -12.39
C ALA A 38 18.23 -21.52 -12.39
N THR A 39 18.88 -21.73 -13.53
CA THR A 39 20.23 -21.21 -13.76
C THR A 39 20.18 -19.69 -13.81
N ALA A 40 21.27 -19.01 -13.40
CA ALA A 40 21.32 -17.55 -13.32
C ALA A 40 20.91 -16.82 -14.61
N ALA A 41 21.11 -17.44 -15.77
CA ALA A 41 20.76 -16.90 -17.09
C ALA A 41 19.24 -16.86 -17.38
N GLY A 42 18.40 -17.59 -16.63
CA GLY A 42 16.94 -17.63 -16.81
C GLY A 42 16.14 -16.84 -15.77
N ALA A 43 16.80 -16.15 -14.82
CA ALA A 43 16.12 -15.56 -13.68
C ALA A 43 15.14 -14.43 -14.05
N SER A 44 15.42 -13.64 -15.09
CA SER A 44 14.58 -12.50 -15.51
C SER A 44 13.33 -12.91 -16.30
N THR A 45 13.37 -14.04 -17.01
CA THR A 45 12.24 -14.54 -17.81
C THR A 45 11.32 -15.46 -17.01
N ARG A 46 11.79 -15.99 -15.88
CA ARG A 46 11.00 -16.83 -14.99
C ARG A 46 9.74 -16.13 -14.48
N ARG A 47 8.67 -16.91 -14.32
CA ARG A 47 7.45 -16.49 -13.61
C ARG A 47 7.66 -16.63 -12.12
N ILE A 48 7.34 -15.58 -11.36
CA ILE A 48 7.51 -15.60 -9.90
C ILE A 48 6.18 -15.68 -9.16
N TRP A 49 5.07 -15.28 -9.78
CA TRP A 49 3.76 -15.27 -9.13
C TRP A 49 2.93 -16.51 -9.44
N GLU A 50 2.07 -16.87 -8.48
CA GLU A 50 1.01 -17.85 -8.65
C GLU A 50 -0.20 -17.51 -7.78
N TYR A 51 -1.39 -17.82 -8.28
CA TYR A 51 -2.66 -17.61 -7.58
C TYR A 51 -3.73 -18.51 -8.19
N GLU A 52 -4.88 -18.60 -7.51
CA GLU A 52 -6.04 -19.35 -7.95
C GLU A 52 -7.22 -18.40 -8.11
N LEU A 53 -7.92 -18.45 -9.25
CA LEU A 53 -9.14 -17.67 -9.44
C LEU A 53 -10.24 -18.22 -8.54
N GLN A 54 -10.97 -17.34 -7.87
CA GLN A 54 -12.15 -17.70 -7.13
C GLN A 54 -13.31 -16.78 -7.54
N GLY A 55 -14.14 -17.27 -8.45
CA GLY A 55 -15.23 -16.47 -9.00
C GLY A 55 -14.73 -15.26 -9.81
N LEU A 56 -15.56 -14.20 -9.83
CA LEU A 56 -15.34 -13.02 -10.66
C LEU A 56 -14.63 -11.87 -9.94
N ASP A 57 -14.67 -11.85 -8.62
CA ASP A 57 -14.29 -10.73 -7.76
C ASP A 57 -13.23 -11.11 -6.73
N SER A 58 -12.66 -12.32 -6.80
CA SER A 58 -11.60 -12.73 -5.88
C SER A 58 -10.59 -13.70 -6.48
N ILE A 59 -9.40 -13.70 -5.88
CA ILE A 59 -8.36 -14.71 -6.08
C ILE A 59 -7.86 -15.18 -4.72
N ARG A 60 -7.33 -16.40 -4.68
CA ARG A 60 -6.80 -17.03 -3.48
C ARG A 60 -5.40 -17.56 -3.68
N ASN A 61 -4.78 -17.92 -2.55
CA ASN A 61 -3.50 -18.62 -2.51
C ASN A 61 -2.42 -17.88 -3.30
N VAL A 62 -2.40 -16.55 -3.22
CA VAL A 62 -1.43 -15.69 -3.88
C VAL A 62 -0.07 -15.95 -3.26
N GLY A 63 0.85 -16.48 -4.05
CA GLY A 63 2.23 -16.77 -3.64
C GLY A 63 3.22 -16.16 -4.61
N VAL A 64 4.45 -15.99 -4.13
CA VAL A 64 5.57 -15.52 -4.93
C VAL A 64 6.81 -16.37 -4.67
N ARG A 65 7.64 -16.56 -5.69
CA ARG A 65 8.92 -17.27 -5.59
C ARG A 65 10.01 -16.31 -5.14
N GLN A 66 10.70 -16.67 -4.06
CA GLN A 66 11.76 -15.87 -3.45
C GLN A 66 13.12 -16.42 -3.90
N ARG A 67 13.88 -15.58 -4.63
CA ARG A 67 15.11 -16.03 -5.31
C ARG A 67 16.27 -16.35 -4.37
N THR A 68 16.42 -15.63 -3.26
CA THR A 68 17.57 -15.81 -2.34
C THR A 68 17.40 -17.02 -1.42
N MET A 69 16.20 -17.61 -1.36
CA MET A 69 15.81 -18.76 -0.56
C MET A 69 15.57 -19.99 -1.44
N ASN A 70 16.44 -20.25 -2.41
CA ASN A 70 16.34 -21.40 -3.30
C ASN A 70 14.98 -21.52 -4.00
N ASP A 71 14.41 -20.39 -4.42
CA ASP A 71 13.13 -20.33 -5.13
C ASP A 71 11.93 -20.87 -4.31
N MET A 72 12.03 -20.72 -2.99
CA MET A 72 10.95 -21.05 -2.08
C MET A 72 9.69 -20.25 -2.41
N ARG A 73 8.53 -20.93 -2.37
CA ARG A 73 7.23 -20.30 -2.49
C ARG A 73 6.89 -19.61 -1.17
N MET A 74 6.74 -18.30 -1.21
CA MET A 74 6.26 -17.49 -0.10
C MET A 74 4.76 -17.21 -0.26
N PRO A 75 3.91 -17.50 0.75
CA PRO A 75 2.51 -17.12 0.70
C PRO A 75 2.34 -15.63 1.01
N VAL A 76 1.84 -14.87 0.04
CA VAL A 76 1.67 -13.41 0.13
C VAL A 76 0.31 -13.06 0.69
N CYS A 77 -0.75 -13.45 -0.04
CA CYS A 77 -2.14 -13.25 0.34
C CYS A 77 -2.89 -14.58 0.29
N GLN A 78 -3.66 -14.88 1.34
CA GLN A 78 -4.67 -15.93 1.30
C GLN A 78 -5.80 -15.55 0.34
N GLU A 79 -6.20 -14.28 0.33
CA GLU A 79 -7.25 -13.76 -0.54
C GLU A 79 -6.96 -12.31 -0.95
N VAL A 80 -7.20 -12.01 -2.22
CA VAL A 80 -7.35 -10.64 -2.72
C VAL A 80 -8.75 -10.55 -3.31
N LYS A 81 -9.55 -9.63 -2.77
CA LYS A 81 -10.96 -9.47 -3.13
C LYS A 81 -11.26 -8.05 -3.59
N TRP A 82 -11.87 -7.95 -4.77
CA TRP A 82 -12.45 -6.73 -5.29
C TRP A 82 -13.85 -6.58 -4.69
N GLY A 83 -14.04 -5.55 -3.87
CA GLY A 83 -15.29 -5.27 -3.19
C GLY A 83 -16.27 -4.50 -4.05
N ASP A 84 -17.26 -3.88 -3.38
CA ASP A 84 -18.33 -3.17 -4.04
C ASP A 84 -17.81 -2.00 -4.88
N VAL A 85 -18.46 -1.80 -6.03
CA VAL A 85 -18.31 -0.61 -6.87
C VAL A 85 -19.64 0.13 -6.87
N LYS A 86 -19.60 1.44 -6.62
CA LYS A 86 -20.80 2.30 -6.57
C LYS A 86 -20.60 3.56 -7.39
N VAL A 87 -21.68 4.06 -7.97
CA VAL A 87 -21.74 5.35 -8.66
C VAL A 87 -22.91 6.15 -8.10
N THR A 88 -22.66 7.39 -7.70
CA THR A 88 -23.71 8.35 -7.39
C THR A 88 -24.05 9.09 -8.66
N TYR A 89 -25.31 8.99 -9.13
CA TYR A 89 -25.82 9.68 -10.31
C TYR A 89 -27.20 10.28 -10.00
N GLN A 90 -27.36 11.59 -10.15
CA GLN A 90 -28.61 12.32 -9.86
C GLN A 90 -29.10 12.08 -8.43
N GLY A 91 -28.17 12.15 -7.47
CA GLY A 91 -28.42 11.89 -6.04
C GLY A 91 -28.72 10.42 -5.68
N LYS A 92 -28.78 9.50 -6.65
CA LYS A 92 -29.01 8.07 -6.40
C LYS A 92 -27.70 7.30 -6.37
N ASN A 93 -27.56 6.41 -5.39
CA ASN A 93 -26.43 5.49 -5.33
C ASN A 93 -26.76 4.20 -6.08
N LEU A 94 -26.03 3.94 -7.15
CA LEU A 94 -26.14 2.77 -8.00
C LEU A 94 -25.02 1.79 -7.65
N ALA A 95 -25.35 0.60 -7.18
CA ALA A 95 -24.38 -0.49 -7.03
C ALA A 95 -24.09 -1.12 -8.40
N LEU A 96 -22.83 -1.39 -8.70
CA LEU A 96 -22.36 -1.99 -9.96
C LEU A 96 -21.84 -3.42 -9.68
N PRO A 97 -22.70 -4.44 -9.73
CA PRO A 97 -22.35 -5.79 -9.31
C PRO A 97 -21.40 -6.50 -10.29
N LEU A 98 -20.26 -6.99 -9.78
CA LEU A 98 -19.24 -7.74 -10.53
C LEU A 98 -19.67 -9.19 -10.83
N THR A 99 -20.78 -9.36 -11.56
CA THR A 99 -21.40 -10.67 -11.86
C THR A 99 -21.29 -11.03 -13.33
N GLU A 100 -21.48 -12.31 -13.67
CA GLU A 100 -21.39 -12.80 -15.06
C GLU A 100 -22.34 -12.06 -16.00
N ARG A 101 -23.52 -11.67 -15.49
CA ARG A 101 -24.52 -10.89 -16.24
C ARG A 101 -23.94 -9.60 -16.83
N PHE A 102 -23.01 -8.95 -16.13
CA PHE A 102 -22.43 -7.66 -16.56
C PHE A 102 -21.01 -7.81 -17.14
N LEU A 103 -20.46 -9.03 -17.15
CA LEU A 103 -19.11 -9.29 -17.64
C LEU A 103 -19.11 -9.23 -19.17
N LEU A 104 -18.34 -8.28 -19.73
CA LEU A 104 -18.14 -8.14 -21.17
C LEU A 104 -17.00 -9.03 -21.65
N ARG A 105 -15.83 -8.95 -20.99
CA ARG A 105 -14.61 -9.63 -21.44
C ARG A 105 -13.69 -9.96 -20.27
N THR A 106 -12.94 -11.04 -20.44
CA THR A 106 -11.78 -11.37 -19.59
C THR A 106 -10.54 -11.46 -20.46
N HIS A 107 -9.52 -10.68 -20.14
CA HIS A 107 -8.22 -10.75 -20.79
C HIS A 107 -7.20 -11.33 -19.82
N TYR A 108 -6.31 -12.16 -20.36
CA TYR A 108 -5.21 -12.78 -19.64
C TYR A 108 -3.90 -12.47 -20.35
N LEU A 109 -2.89 -12.17 -19.55
CA LEU A 109 -1.54 -11.87 -19.98
C LEU A 109 -0.58 -12.86 -19.30
N ALA A 110 -0.02 -13.79 -20.08
CA ALA A 110 0.95 -14.74 -19.53
C ALA A 110 2.26 -14.02 -19.13
N GLU A 111 2.68 -13.08 -19.96
CA GLU A 111 3.84 -12.20 -19.80
C GLU A 111 3.64 -10.93 -20.63
N GLY A 112 4.22 -9.82 -20.18
CA GLY A 112 4.26 -8.57 -20.94
C GLY A 112 5.23 -7.58 -20.32
N SER A 113 5.53 -6.50 -21.04
CA SER A 113 6.45 -5.47 -20.57
C SER A 113 5.87 -4.08 -20.81
N ILE A 114 5.96 -3.25 -19.80
CA ILE A 114 5.65 -1.83 -19.85
C ILE A 114 7.00 -1.11 -19.94
N PRO A 115 7.28 -0.36 -21.01
CA PRO A 115 8.46 0.48 -21.07
C PRO A 115 8.31 1.68 -20.13
N GLU A 116 9.42 2.34 -19.81
CA GLU A 116 9.34 3.65 -19.16
C GLU A 116 8.64 4.66 -20.08
N SER A 117 7.78 5.50 -19.51
CA SER A 117 7.02 6.52 -20.23
C SER A 117 6.85 7.76 -19.36
N ASP A 118 6.70 8.93 -19.99
CA ASP A 118 6.33 10.17 -19.30
C ASP A 118 4.85 10.52 -19.44
N SER A 119 4.04 9.63 -20.00
CA SER A 119 2.60 9.83 -20.20
C SER A 119 1.79 8.59 -19.83
N GLY A 120 0.48 8.80 -19.64
CA GLY A 120 -0.45 7.75 -19.25
C GLY A 120 -0.33 7.36 -17.77
N TYR A 121 -1.06 6.32 -17.39
CA TYR A 121 -1.10 5.84 -16.00
C TYR A 121 0.10 4.96 -15.63
N TRP A 122 0.63 4.19 -16.59
CA TRP A 122 1.68 3.19 -16.35
C TRP A 122 3.00 3.68 -16.94
N GLN A 123 3.66 4.54 -16.17
CA GLN A 123 4.88 5.24 -16.60
C GLN A 123 6.18 4.55 -16.18
N LEU A 124 6.11 3.66 -15.17
CA LEU A 124 7.28 2.98 -14.66
C LEU A 124 7.52 1.69 -15.45
N PRO A 125 8.78 1.39 -15.79
CA PRO A 125 9.10 0.15 -16.48
C PRO A 125 8.74 -1.04 -15.61
N MET A 126 8.07 -2.04 -16.20
CA MET A 126 7.53 -3.18 -15.46
C MET A 126 7.49 -4.42 -16.34
N ASN A 127 7.89 -5.56 -15.78
CA ASN A 127 7.68 -6.85 -16.43
C ASN A 127 6.53 -7.54 -15.71
N LEU A 128 5.42 -7.74 -16.41
CA LEU A 128 4.28 -8.48 -15.89
C LEU A 128 4.43 -9.97 -16.21
N ASP A 129 3.99 -10.82 -15.28
CA ASP A 129 3.63 -12.20 -15.56
C ASP A 129 2.20 -12.46 -15.06
N GLN A 130 1.58 -13.54 -15.53
CA GLN A 130 0.28 -14.07 -15.09
C GLN A 130 -0.76 -13.02 -14.67
N SER A 131 -0.98 -11.99 -15.46
CA SER A 131 -1.88 -10.89 -15.11
C SER A 131 -3.23 -11.08 -15.79
N PHE A 132 -4.30 -10.53 -15.21
CA PHE A 132 -5.61 -10.55 -15.85
C PHE A 132 -6.39 -9.26 -15.62
N GLN A 133 -7.36 -9.00 -16.49
CA GLN A 133 -8.37 -7.98 -16.26
C GLN A 133 -9.74 -8.43 -16.76
N ARG A 134 -10.78 -8.01 -16.05
CA ARG A 134 -12.18 -8.25 -16.36
C ARG A 134 -12.87 -6.92 -16.59
N LEU A 135 -13.58 -6.82 -17.71
CA LEU A 135 -14.33 -5.63 -18.07
C LEU A 135 -15.82 -5.88 -17.86
N PHE A 136 -16.45 -5.06 -17.03
CA PHE A 136 -17.88 -5.09 -16.78
C PHE A 136 -18.54 -3.85 -17.37
N GLY A 137 -19.75 -4.01 -17.92
CA GLY A 137 -20.48 -2.94 -18.61
C GLY A 137 -21.90 -2.78 -18.11
N TYR A 138 -22.25 -1.55 -17.77
CA TYR A 138 -23.53 -1.19 -17.19
C TYR A 138 -24.20 -0.07 -18.00
N GLN A 139 -25.52 -0.09 -18.07
CA GLN A 139 -26.34 1.03 -18.54
C GLN A 139 -27.56 1.23 -17.65
N LEU A 140 -27.94 2.49 -17.44
CA LEU A 140 -29.14 2.86 -16.67
C LEU A 140 -30.28 3.25 -17.61
N VAL A 141 -31.28 2.38 -17.74
CA VAL A 141 -32.44 2.58 -18.62
C VAL A 141 -33.71 2.60 -17.78
N ALA A 142 -34.50 3.68 -17.87
CA ALA A 142 -35.71 3.89 -17.07
C ALA A 142 -35.48 3.69 -15.55
N GLY A 143 -34.31 4.11 -15.05
CA GLY A 143 -33.93 3.98 -13.65
C GLY A 143 -33.49 2.56 -13.23
N GLN A 144 -33.46 1.59 -14.14
CA GLN A 144 -33.00 0.23 -13.88
C GLN A 144 -31.62 -0.01 -14.48
N LEU A 145 -30.75 -0.65 -13.69
CA LEU A 145 -29.42 -1.05 -14.13
C LEU A 145 -29.53 -2.31 -15.00
N GLN A 146 -28.97 -2.25 -16.21
CA GLN A 146 -28.96 -3.33 -17.18
C GLN A 146 -27.54 -3.59 -17.68
N PRO A 147 -27.21 -4.82 -18.09
CA PRO A 147 -25.94 -5.10 -18.73
C PRO A 147 -25.85 -4.37 -20.07
N LEU A 148 -24.62 -4.01 -20.42
CA LEU A 148 -24.34 -3.37 -21.70
C LEU A 148 -24.33 -4.44 -22.81
N ASN A 149 -25.51 -4.79 -23.33
CA ASN A 149 -25.70 -5.76 -24.42
C ASN A 149 -25.48 -5.08 -25.78
N MET A 150 -24.24 -5.00 -26.24
CA MET A 150 -23.90 -4.26 -27.46
C MET A 150 -22.77 -4.95 -28.23
N PRO A 151 -22.80 -4.92 -29.58
CA PRO A 151 -21.66 -5.33 -30.39
C PRO A 151 -20.42 -4.51 -30.07
N ASP A 152 -19.25 -5.15 -30.09
CA ASP A 152 -17.95 -4.55 -29.76
C ASP A 152 -17.60 -3.32 -30.61
N THR A 153 -18.05 -3.29 -31.86
CA THR A 153 -17.84 -2.21 -32.83
C THR A 153 -18.63 -0.95 -32.47
N GLU A 154 -19.66 -1.07 -31.65
CA GLU A 154 -20.61 -0.01 -31.35
C GLU A 154 -20.27 0.72 -30.06
N LEU A 155 -19.89 0.00 -29.01
CA LEU A 155 -19.46 0.47 -27.68
C LEU A 155 -18.77 1.87 -27.62
N PRO A 156 -17.79 2.17 -28.49
CA PRO A 156 -17.20 3.51 -28.68
C PRO A 156 -18.15 4.68 -28.72
N LYS A 157 -19.15 4.56 -29.61
CA LYS A 157 -20.14 5.60 -29.87
C LYS A 157 -21.03 5.81 -28.65
N TYR A 158 -21.14 4.77 -27.82
CA TYR A 158 -22.01 4.76 -26.65
C TYR A 158 -21.31 5.26 -25.38
N MET A 159 -19.99 5.08 -25.29
CA MET A 159 -19.15 5.70 -24.26
C MET A 159 -18.74 7.15 -24.60
N ALA A 160 -19.07 7.61 -25.81
CA ALA A 160 -18.86 9.00 -26.20
C ALA A 160 -19.56 9.95 -25.23
N VAL A 161 -18.79 10.92 -24.72
CA VAL A 161 -19.32 12.02 -23.92
C VAL A 161 -20.21 12.88 -24.81
N PRO A 162 -21.50 13.07 -24.48
CA PRO A 162 -22.38 13.89 -25.31
C PRO A 162 -21.84 15.33 -25.38
N SER A 163 -21.92 15.95 -26.56
CA SER A 163 -21.52 17.35 -26.70
C SER A 163 -22.44 18.26 -25.85
N PRO A 164 -21.94 19.42 -25.37
CA PRO A 164 -22.79 20.40 -24.66
C PRO A 164 -24.03 20.81 -25.48
N LEU A 165 -23.90 20.87 -26.81
CA LEU A 165 -24.99 21.11 -27.75
C LEU A 165 -26.05 20.00 -27.71
N ALA A 166 -25.64 18.73 -27.64
CA ALA A 166 -26.56 17.61 -27.53
C ALA A 166 -27.39 17.68 -26.23
N PHE A 167 -26.77 18.10 -25.13
CA PHE A 167 -27.48 18.33 -23.86
C PHE A 167 -28.48 19.49 -23.93
N ALA A 168 -28.10 20.62 -24.54
CA ALA A 168 -28.99 21.77 -24.68
C ALA A 168 -30.21 21.45 -25.56
N GLN A 169 -30.00 20.70 -26.65
CA GLN A 169 -31.05 20.34 -27.59
C GLN A 169 -32.07 19.34 -27.01
N ALA A 170 -31.67 18.48 -26.07
CA ALA A 170 -32.58 17.55 -25.39
C ALA A 170 -33.63 18.28 -24.51
N ARG A 171 -33.38 19.52 -24.10
CA ARG A 171 -34.32 20.33 -23.29
C ARG A 171 -35.41 21.03 -24.12
N GLY A 172 -35.25 21.12 -25.44
CA GLY A 172 -36.08 21.92 -26.34
C GLY A 172 -37.40 21.31 -26.84
N GLY A 173 -37.96 20.31 -26.16
CA GLY A 173 -39.35 19.86 -26.38
C GLY A 173 -39.64 19.00 -27.61
N GLY A 174 -38.64 18.56 -28.38
CA GLY A 174 -38.89 17.77 -29.61
C GLY A 174 -37.82 16.74 -30.00
N ARG A 175 -37.02 16.21 -29.05
CA ARG A 175 -35.79 15.47 -29.40
C ARG A 175 -35.52 14.18 -28.61
N PRO A 176 -34.70 13.28 -29.19
CA PRO A 176 -34.48 11.91 -28.71
C PRO A 176 -34.07 11.86 -27.24
N ALA A 177 -34.49 10.78 -26.58
CA ALA A 177 -34.17 10.52 -25.18
C ALA A 177 -32.68 10.76 -24.91
N ALA A 178 -32.38 11.49 -23.82
CA ALA A 178 -31.00 11.69 -23.38
C ALA A 178 -30.29 10.33 -23.33
N PRO A 179 -29.02 10.24 -23.77
CA PRO A 179 -28.31 8.97 -23.74
C PRO A 179 -28.30 8.45 -22.29
N PRO A 180 -28.55 7.16 -22.07
CA PRO A 180 -28.51 6.60 -20.73
C PRO A 180 -27.09 6.73 -20.15
N LEU A 181 -27.00 6.80 -18.81
CA LEU A 181 -25.73 6.65 -18.12
C LEU A 181 -25.17 5.26 -18.45
N ARG A 182 -23.92 5.22 -18.87
CA ARG A 182 -23.14 4.01 -19.09
C ARG A 182 -21.87 4.07 -18.29
N VAL A 183 -21.52 2.95 -17.69
CA VAL A 183 -20.33 2.82 -16.86
C VAL A 183 -19.60 1.57 -17.29
N LEU A 184 -18.29 1.68 -17.47
CA LEU A 184 -17.39 0.54 -17.57
C LEU A 184 -16.56 0.45 -16.29
N VAL A 185 -16.42 -0.77 -15.79
CA VAL A 185 -15.55 -1.10 -14.66
C VAL A 185 -14.54 -2.13 -15.16
N CYS A 186 -13.27 -1.73 -15.21
CA CYS A 186 -12.15 -2.64 -15.45
C CYS A 186 -11.57 -3.05 -14.09
N MET A 187 -11.73 -4.31 -13.74
CA MET A 187 -11.15 -4.93 -12.55
C MET A 187 -9.89 -5.68 -12.98
N ALA A 188 -8.74 -5.38 -12.38
CA ALA A 188 -7.49 -5.95 -12.85
C ALA A 188 -6.58 -6.42 -11.71
N PHE A 189 -5.80 -7.45 -12.01
CA PHE A 189 -4.73 -7.99 -11.17
C PHE A 189 -3.45 -8.06 -11.99
N GLY A 190 -2.52 -7.14 -11.70
CA GLY A 190 -1.17 -7.16 -12.24
C GLY A 190 -0.21 -7.89 -11.31
N CYS A 191 0.64 -8.76 -11.86
CA CYS A 191 1.72 -9.43 -11.14
C CYS A 191 3.05 -9.00 -11.75
N ALA A 192 3.71 -8.04 -11.11
CA ALA A 192 4.99 -7.51 -11.58
C ALA A 192 6.15 -8.32 -11.01
N LYS A 193 7.11 -8.65 -11.86
CA LYS A 193 8.36 -9.28 -11.46
C LYS A 193 9.17 -8.35 -10.54
N GLU A 194 10.14 -8.95 -9.86
CA GLU A 194 11.00 -8.25 -8.91
C GLU A 194 11.69 -7.04 -9.54
N ARG A 195 11.59 -5.90 -8.86
CA ARG A 195 12.31 -4.66 -9.16
C ARG A 195 12.66 -3.93 -7.87
N ASN A 196 13.64 -3.03 -7.94
CA ASN A 196 14.10 -2.23 -6.81
C ASN A 196 13.61 -0.79 -6.86
N ASP A 197 12.41 -0.55 -7.38
CA ASP A 197 11.84 0.79 -7.53
C ASP A 197 10.58 0.99 -6.66
N PHE A 198 10.41 0.17 -5.62
CA PHE A 198 9.26 0.30 -4.70
C PHE A 198 9.44 1.44 -3.69
N GLU A 199 10.66 1.61 -3.17
CA GLU A 199 10.99 2.57 -2.12
C GLU A 199 12.08 3.57 -2.57
N PRO A 200 12.26 4.71 -1.87
CA PRO A 200 13.09 5.81 -2.36
C PRO A 200 14.57 5.46 -2.56
N GLY A 201 15.13 4.56 -1.73
CA GLY A 201 16.55 4.18 -1.73
C GLY A 201 16.95 3.20 -2.83
N GLY A 202 15.97 2.57 -3.48
CA GLY A 202 16.18 1.50 -4.46
C GLY A 202 16.97 0.29 -3.92
N VAL A 203 16.88 0.04 -2.62
CA VAL A 203 17.52 -1.03 -1.88
C VAL A 203 16.65 -2.27 -1.74
N LEU A 204 15.33 -2.16 -1.79
CA LEU A 204 14.42 -3.30 -1.65
C LEU A 204 14.03 -3.87 -3.02
N GLY A 205 14.45 -5.11 -3.30
CA GLY A 205 13.91 -5.89 -4.41
C GLY A 205 12.52 -6.42 -4.02
N ALA A 206 11.48 -5.95 -4.69
CA ALA A 206 10.10 -6.34 -4.39
C ALA A 206 9.35 -6.75 -5.66
N GLY A 207 8.53 -7.78 -5.53
CA GLY A 207 7.50 -8.09 -6.52
C GLY A 207 6.25 -7.27 -6.19
N ARG A 208 5.65 -6.61 -7.18
CA ARG A 208 4.39 -5.87 -6.96
C ARG A 208 3.19 -6.69 -7.38
N LEU A 209 2.16 -6.67 -6.54
CA LEU A 209 0.80 -7.05 -6.92
C LEU A 209 -0.05 -5.79 -7.09
N MET A 210 -0.83 -5.72 -8.16
CA MET A 210 -1.59 -4.52 -8.52
C MET A 210 -3.08 -4.84 -8.66
N PRO A 211 -3.76 -5.16 -7.56
CA PRO A 211 -5.22 -5.24 -7.54
C PRO A 211 -5.79 -3.83 -7.60
N HIS A 212 -6.44 -3.50 -8.70
CA HIS A 212 -6.96 -2.15 -8.91
C HIS A 212 -8.29 -2.18 -9.67
N PHE A 213 -8.97 -1.04 -9.64
CA PHE A 213 -10.07 -0.74 -10.56
C PHE A 213 -9.70 0.43 -11.45
N MET A 214 -10.20 0.41 -12.68
CA MET A 214 -10.38 1.60 -13.50
C MET A 214 -11.87 1.73 -13.80
N ILE A 215 -12.45 2.90 -13.56
CA ILE A 215 -13.89 3.15 -13.76
C ILE A 215 -14.04 4.35 -14.70
N VAL A 216 -14.90 4.23 -15.70
CA VAL A 216 -15.24 5.35 -16.60
C VAL A 216 -16.74 5.42 -16.81
N ALA A 217 -17.27 6.63 -16.76
CA ALA A 217 -18.66 6.92 -17.08
C ALA A 217 -18.74 7.81 -18.32
N ASN A 218 -19.73 7.60 -19.19
CA ASN A 218 -19.92 8.46 -20.37
C ASN A 218 -20.58 9.81 -20.04
N LEU A 219 -21.25 9.91 -18.89
CA LEU A 219 -21.88 11.14 -18.39
C LEU A 219 -21.20 11.59 -17.10
N PRO A 220 -21.29 12.88 -16.74
CA PRO A 220 -20.88 13.35 -15.42
C PRO A 220 -21.66 12.65 -14.31
N VAL A 221 -20.96 12.25 -13.26
CA VAL A 221 -21.52 11.62 -12.05
C VAL A 221 -21.00 12.37 -10.81
N GLU A 222 -21.74 12.36 -9.70
CA GLU A 222 -21.34 13.09 -8.50
C GLU A 222 -20.14 12.44 -7.80
N SER A 223 -20.15 11.11 -7.68
CA SER A 223 -19.03 10.35 -7.13
C SER A 223 -19.00 8.90 -7.59
N MET A 224 -17.84 8.26 -7.46
CA MET A 224 -17.67 6.82 -7.58
C MET A 224 -16.97 6.29 -6.32
N GLU A 225 -17.21 5.04 -5.97
CA GLU A 225 -16.55 4.38 -4.83
C GLU A 225 -16.17 2.96 -5.23
N ALA A 226 -14.98 2.51 -4.86
CA ALA A 226 -14.56 1.13 -5.02
C ALA A 226 -13.67 0.70 -3.86
N SER A 227 -13.65 -0.60 -3.56
CA SER A 227 -12.83 -1.14 -2.47
C SER A 227 -12.06 -2.39 -2.87
N VAL A 228 -10.85 -2.55 -2.32
CA VAL A 228 -10.02 -3.74 -2.48
C VAL A 228 -9.68 -4.25 -1.09
N THR A 229 -9.82 -5.56 -0.87
CA THR A 229 -9.44 -6.22 0.37
C THR A 229 -8.22 -7.10 0.12
N LEU A 230 -7.19 -6.94 0.94
CA LEU A 230 -6.01 -7.79 0.95
C LEU A 230 -5.98 -8.56 2.27
N THR A 231 -5.89 -9.89 2.20
CA THR A 231 -5.83 -10.75 3.38
C THR A 231 -4.62 -11.66 3.28
N ARG A 232 -3.63 -11.45 4.14
CA ARG A 232 -2.51 -12.36 4.36
C ARG A 232 -2.94 -13.60 5.13
N PRO A 233 -2.24 -14.74 5.00
CA PRO A 233 -2.34 -15.81 5.97
C PRO A 233 -2.05 -15.24 7.38
N PRO A 234 -2.80 -15.65 8.42
CA PRO A 234 -2.57 -15.15 9.78
C PRO A 234 -1.24 -15.62 10.39
N ILE A 235 -0.66 -16.69 9.81
CA ILE A 235 0.58 -17.30 10.24
C ILE A 235 1.54 -17.38 9.06
N THR A 236 2.79 -16.97 9.28
CA THR A 236 3.88 -17.25 8.34
C THR A 236 4.33 -18.71 8.47
N PRO A 237 4.53 -19.44 7.37
CA PRO A 237 5.18 -20.75 7.43
C PRO A 237 6.69 -20.65 7.62
N HIS A 238 7.26 -19.44 7.60
CA HIS A 238 8.70 -19.19 7.67
C HIS A 238 9.05 -18.59 9.04
N LEU A 239 9.28 -19.47 10.03
CA LEU A 239 9.69 -19.02 11.37
C LEU A 239 11.19 -18.72 11.48
N GLN A 240 11.95 -19.09 10.45
CA GLN A 240 13.37 -18.84 10.37
C GLN A 240 13.77 -18.45 8.94
N MET A 241 14.51 -17.35 8.80
CA MET A 241 15.06 -16.89 7.52
C MET A 241 16.49 -16.41 7.76
N GLU A 242 17.48 -16.94 7.04
CA GLU A 242 18.87 -16.44 7.12
C GLU A 242 19.43 -16.36 8.57
N LYS A 243 19.13 -17.38 9.40
CA LYS A 243 19.46 -17.44 10.85
C LYS A 243 18.68 -16.48 11.76
N GLU A 244 17.75 -15.70 11.22
CA GLU A 244 16.82 -14.88 11.99
C GLU A 244 15.62 -15.70 12.42
N GLU A 245 15.18 -15.53 13.67
CA GLU A 245 13.92 -16.10 14.14
C GLU A 245 12.79 -15.08 14.06
N MET A 246 11.62 -15.54 13.61
CA MET A 246 10.39 -14.77 13.59
C MET A 246 9.32 -15.39 14.46
N THR A 247 8.37 -14.56 14.84
CA THR A 247 7.10 -14.99 15.41
C THR A 247 6.22 -15.57 14.30
N PRO A 248 5.33 -16.52 14.63
CA PRO A 248 4.44 -17.09 13.64
C PRO A 248 3.40 -16.11 13.13
N ARG A 249 2.97 -15.13 13.94
CA ARG A 249 1.78 -14.32 13.64
C ARG A 249 2.11 -13.13 12.75
N ILE A 250 1.35 -12.96 11.67
CA ILE A 250 1.37 -11.73 10.87
C ILE A 250 0.64 -10.63 11.63
N GLY A 251 1.31 -9.52 11.87
CA GLY A 251 0.75 -8.28 12.42
C GLY A 251 0.76 -7.15 11.39
N SER A 252 0.16 -6.02 11.78
CA SER A 252 0.14 -4.78 10.99
C SER A 252 0.89 -3.67 11.71
N GLY A 253 1.55 -2.81 10.96
CA GLY A 253 2.11 -1.54 11.44
C GLY A 253 1.71 -0.41 10.50
N LEU A 254 1.25 0.70 11.05
CA LEU A 254 0.94 1.92 10.30
C LEU A 254 2.01 2.97 10.56
N PHE A 255 2.51 3.63 9.52
CA PHE A 255 3.62 4.57 9.63
C PHE A 255 3.31 5.89 8.93
N THR A 256 3.75 6.99 9.54
CA THR A 256 3.70 8.33 8.97
C THR A 256 5.12 8.76 8.66
N ASP A 257 5.43 8.91 7.39
CA ASP A 257 6.74 9.33 6.92
C ASP A 257 7.00 10.78 7.32
N ARG A 258 8.25 11.03 7.72
CA ARG A 258 8.73 12.35 8.08
C ARG A 258 8.84 13.25 6.85
N ASN A 259 8.51 14.52 7.03
CA ASN A 259 8.47 15.53 5.95
C ASN A 259 9.37 16.72 6.15
N ASP A 260 10.09 16.82 7.27
CA ASP A 260 11.04 17.88 7.43
C ASP A 260 12.29 17.63 6.57
N ASN A 261 12.88 18.71 6.08
CA ASN A 261 14.13 18.67 5.31
C ASN A 261 15.35 18.51 6.22
N ALA A 262 15.18 17.99 7.44
CA ALA A 262 16.31 17.78 8.32
C ALA A 262 17.28 16.85 7.59
N VAL A 263 18.55 17.24 7.54
CA VAL A 263 19.62 16.37 7.04
C VAL A 263 19.56 15.12 7.90
N ILE A 264 19.18 13.98 7.29
CA ILE A 264 19.24 12.69 7.96
C ILE A 264 20.71 12.53 8.32
N PRO A 265 21.07 12.47 9.61
CA PRO A 265 22.47 12.37 9.98
C PRO A 265 23.07 11.16 9.27
N PRO A 266 24.31 11.23 8.78
CA PRO A 266 24.97 10.13 8.08
C PRO A 266 25.18 8.87 8.95
N ARG A 267 24.68 8.87 10.19
CA ARG A 267 24.82 7.82 11.18
C ARG A 267 23.44 7.29 11.57
N ILE A 268 23.04 6.23 10.85
CA ILE A 268 21.97 5.27 11.13
C ILE A 268 20.54 5.86 11.19
N PRO A 269 19.63 5.41 10.30
CA PRO A 269 18.27 5.95 10.26
C PRO A 269 17.41 5.36 11.38
N TYR A 270 17.47 5.93 12.58
CA TYR A 270 16.48 5.63 13.62
C TYR A 270 15.06 5.92 13.12
N TRP A 271 14.07 5.24 13.70
CA TRP A 271 12.67 5.41 13.31
C TRP A 271 12.18 6.85 13.47
N ASP A 272 12.69 7.61 14.43
CA ASP A 272 12.35 9.04 14.60
C ASP A 272 12.98 9.94 13.52
N TYR A 273 13.95 9.44 12.75
CA TYR A 273 14.44 10.10 11.54
C TYR A 273 13.62 9.77 10.30
N LEU A 274 12.96 8.61 10.28
CA LEU A 274 12.18 8.15 9.13
C LEU A 274 10.69 8.49 9.25
N PHE A 275 10.15 8.44 10.46
CA PHE A 275 8.73 8.56 10.74
C PHE A 275 8.46 9.64 11.78
N ASP A 276 7.43 10.44 11.54
CA ASP A 276 6.93 11.37 12.56
C ASP A 276 6.23 10.59 13.68
N TYR A 277 5.51 9.53 13.32
CA TYR A 277 4.89 8.59 14.26
C TYR A 277 4.51 7.28 13.58
N TYR A 278 4.18 6.28 14.39
CA TYR A 278 3.78 4.95 13.94
C TYR A 278 2.86 4.28 14.96
N TRP A 279 2.08 3.30 14.50
CA TRP A 279 1.23 2.45 15.32
C TRP A 279 1.50 0.99 14.99
N THR A 280 2.20 0.29 15.89
CA THR A 280 2.41 -1.16 15.81
C THR A 280 1.23 -1.88 16.45
N ASP A 281 0.71 -2.91 15.77
CA ASP A 281 -0.42 -3.72 16.23
C ASP A 281 -1.73 -2.93 16.47
N PRO A 282 -2.17 -2.11 15.50
CA PRO A 282 -3.47 -1.43 15.59
C PRO A 282 -4.62 -2.43 15.78
N PRO A 283 -5.60 -2.14 16.67
CA PRO A 283 -6.74 -3.02 16.92
C PRO A 283 -7.54 -3.31 15.65
N MET A 284 -8.12 -4.50 15.59
CA MET A 284 -9.09 -4.84 14.56
C MET A 284 -10.26 -3.84 14.57
N GLY A 285 -10.75 -3.49 13.38
CA GLY A 285 -11.81 -2.50 13.21
C GLY A 285 -11.32 -1.06 13.14
N THR A 286 -10.04 -0.80 13.40
CA THR A 286 -9.43 0.52 13.20
C THR A 286 -9.66 0.98 11.77
N GLU A 287 -10.19 2.19 11.64
CA GLU A 287 -10.47 2.85 10.36
C GLU A 287 -9.77 4.21 10.35
N VAL A 288 -8.98 4.46 9.31
CA VAL A 288 -8.17 5.67 9.19
C VAL A 288 -8.30 6.27 7.79
N LYS A 289 -8.42 7.61 7.72
CA LYS A 289 -8.36 8.35 6.46
C LYS A 289 -6.91 8.59 6.09
N VAL A 290 -6.44 7.92 5.06
CA VAL A 290 -5.02 7.91 4.68
C VAL A 290 -4.68 8.89 3.56
N VAL A 291 -5.69 9.30 2.77
CA VAL A 291 -5.59 10.41 1.81
C VAL A 291 -6.84 11.29 1.94
N ARG A 292 -6.63 12.61 2.00
CA ARG A 292 -7.65 13.61 2.35
C ARG A 292 -7.70 14.78 1.36
N ARG A 293 -8.59 14.74 0.38
CA ARG A 293 -8.83 15.84 -0.57
C ARG A 293 -9.23 17.14 0.11
N ASP A 294 -9.94 17.04 1.25
CA ASP A 294 -10.40 18.19 2.05
C ASP A 294 -9.27 18.94 2.77
N ARG A 295 -8.01 18.48 2.68
CA ARG A 295 -6.83 19.13 3.26
C ARG A 295 -5.82 19.50 2.16
N PRO A 296 -6.09 20.49 1.29
CA PRO A 296 -5.28 20.78 0.10
C PRO A 296 -3.97 21.52 0.39
N SER A 297 -3.72 21.89 1.64
CA SER A 297 -2.58 22.71 2.05
C SER A 297 -1.69 21.95 3.03
N THR A 298 -0.41 22.32 3.08
CA THR A 298 0.48 21.88 4.16
C THR A 298 -0.08 22.32 5.51
N ARG A 299 0.03 21.45 6.51
CA ARG A 299 -0.44 21.69 7.88
C ARG A 299 0.70 21.41 8.83
N GLU A 300 1.03 22.38 9.68
CA GLU A 300 1.93 22.18 10.80
C GLU A 300 1.10 21.99 12.06
N ASN A 301 1.33 20.90 12.78
CA ASN A 301 0.82 20.73 14.12
C ASN A 301 1.97 20.93 15.11
N ARG A 302 1.87 21.98 15.93
CA ARG A 302 2.87 22.32 16.95
C ARG A 302 2.63 21.65 18.31
N SER A 303 1.50 20.97 18.49
CA SER A 303 1.14 20.33 19.76
C SER A 303 1.46 18.84 19.83
N SER A 304 2.03 18.23 18.79
CA SER A 304 2.37 16.81 18.82
C SER A 304 3.67 16.55 19.59
N ILE A 305 3.56 15.78 20.66
CA ILE A 305 4.68 15.26 21.47
C ILE A 305 5.43 14.17 20.67
N LYS A 306 6.79 14.19 20.65
CA LYS A 306 7.62 12.96 20.82
C LYS A 306 9.16 13.06 20.80
N GLU A 307 9.72 12.02 21.46
CA GLU A 307 11.09 11.60 21.81
C GLU A 307 12.30 12.24 21.12
N LEU A 308 13.18 12.78 21.97
CA LEU A 308 14.61 12.86 21.72
C LEU A 308 15.35 12.24 22.91
N ALA A 309 15.93 11.05 22.73
CA ALA A 309 16.89 10.51 23.69
C ALA A 309 18.30 10.94 23.28
N LEU A 310 18.96 11.77 24.10
CA LEU A 310 20.38 12.08 23.99
C LEU A 310 21.16 11.22 25.00
N ARG A 311 22.26 10.56 24.60
CA ARG A 311 23.33 10.21 25.55
C ARG A 311 24.35 11.33 25.61
N THR A 312 24.80 11.58 26.82
CA THR A 312 26.15 12.07 27.07
C THR A 312 27.13 10.90 27.13
N SER A 313 28.40 11.18 26.81
CA SER A 313 29.49 10.22 26.64
C SER A 313 30.09 9.67 27.94
N ARG A 314 29.47 9.87 29.12
CA ARG A 314 30.13 9.65 30.43
C ARG A 314 29.29 9.01 31.54
N GLY A 315 28.52 7.97 31.25
CA GLY A 315 28.10 6.95 32.24
C GLY A 315 27.35 7.41 33.51
N SER A 316 26.88 8.65 33.59
CA SER A 316 26.06 9.15 34.69
C SER A 316 24.64 9.33 34.21
N PHE A 317 23.68 8.87 35.02
CA PHE A 317 22.26 9.13 34.83
C PHE A 317 21.98 10.61 35.09
N ALA A 318 22.38 11.49 34.16
CA ALA A 318 21.79 12.81 34.10
C ALA A 318 20.30 12.63 33.83
N ARG A 319 19.44 13.29 34.62
CA ARG A 319 18.05 13.51 34.24
C ARG A 319 18.05 13.96 32.79
N VAL A 320 17.40 13.19 31.92
CA VAL A 320 17.13 13.60 30.55
C VAL A 320 16.16 14.77 30.66
N ASP A 321 16.70 15.99 30.66
CA ASP A 321 15.91 17.20 30.60
C ASP A 321 15.21 17.26 29.25
N GLY A 322 13.93 16.87 29.26
CA GLY A 322 12.91 17.34 28.33
C GLY A 322 12.77 16.57 27.02
N TYR A 323 11.58 16.01 26.82
CA TYR A 323 11.03 15.81 25.48
C TYR A 323 11.04 17.18 24.77
N THR A 324 11.72 17.29 23.62
CA THR A 324 11.61 18.50 22.80
C THR A 324 10.46 18.30 21.83
N PRO A 325 9.35 19.04 21.95
CA PRO A 325 8.29 18.99 20.94
C PRO A 325 8.89 19.32 19.58
N ARG A 326 8.53 18.55 18.57
CA ARG A 326 8.87 18.83 17.18
C ARG A 326 7.59 19.13 16.41
N PRO A 327 7.59 20.12 15.50
CA PRO A 327 6.45 20.37 14.66
C PRO A 327 6.23 19.17 13.73
N LEU A 328 5.02 18.60 13.76
CA LEU A 328 4.57 17.60 12.79
C LEU A 328 4.11 18.34 11.53
N THR A 329 4.77 18.07 10.40
CA THR A 329 4.40 18.66 9.11
C THR A 329 3.66 17.64 8.26
N LYS A 330 2.36 17.85 8.04
CA LYS A 330 1.55 17.07 7.09
C LYS A 330 1.51 17.81 5.76
N LEU A 331 1.91 17.15 4.67
CA LEU A 331 1.84 17.71 3.31
C LEU A 331 0.39 17.77 2.79
N PRO A 332 0.13 18.50 1.69
CA PRO A 332 -1.17 18.51 1.03
C PRO A 332 -1.72 17.10 0.83
N ARG A 333 -2.97 16.92 1.25
CA ARG A 333 -3.76 15.68 1.17
C ARG A 333 -3.24 14.49 1.98
N GLN A 334 -2.14 14.64 2.72
CA GLN A 334 -1.66 13.60 3.62
C GLN A 334 -2.71 13.34 4.70
N GLY A 335 -3.10 12.07 4.84
CA GLY A 335 -4.00 11.60 5.88
C GLY A 335 -3.26 11.27 7.17
N GLU A 336 -3.78 10.27 7.88
CA GLU A 336 -3.27 9.86 9.17
C GLU A 336 -1.94 9.11 9.04
N PHE A 337 -1.86 8.11 8.18
CA PHE A 337 -0.63 7.36 7.90
C PHE A 337 -0.31 7.42 6.42
N ASP A 338 0.92 7.10 6.05
CA ASP A 338 1.45 7.09 4.68
C ASP A 338 1.58 5.68 4.10
N ASN A 339 1.71 4.69 4.99
CA ASN A 339 1.82 3.31 4.60
C ASN A 339 1.33 2.34 5.68
N ILE A 340 1.12 1.09 5.24
CA ILE A 340 0.95 -0.06 6.11
C ILE A 340 1.98 -1.14 5.76
N HIS A 341 2.49 -1.76 6.82
CA HIS A 341 3.36 -2.91 6.78
C HIS A 341 2.65 -4.10 7.41
N MET A 342 2.52 -5.22 6.69
CA MET A 342 1.97 -6.46 7.24
C MET A 342 3.06 -7.53 7.23
N ALA A 343 3.49 -8.00 8.40
CA ALA A 343 4.64 -8.89 8.54
C ALA A 343 4.63 -9.61 9.89
N PRO A 344 5.37 -10.72 10.06
CA PRO A 344 5.64 -11.23 11.40
C PRO A 344 6.51 -10.24 12.21
N LYS A 345 6.70 -10.50 13.49
CA LYS A 345 7.74 -9.82 14.30
C LYS A 345 9.01 -10.64 14.34
N MET A 346 10.17 -10.00 14.38
CA MET A 346 11.45 -10.67 14.61
C MET A 346 11.63 -10.94 16.11
N LYS A 347 12.15 -12.11 16.47
CA LYS A 347 12.50 -12.44 17.85
C LYS A 347 13.93 -12.01 18.13
N LEU A 348 14.15 -11.42 19.30
CA LEU A 348 15.51 -11.13 19.74
C LEU A 348 16.25 -12.42 20.15
N PRO A 349 17.57 -12.50 19.93
CA PRO A 349 18.39 -13.59 20.46
C PRO A 349 18.25 -13.75 21.97
N ALA A 350 18.32 -14.99 22.46
CA ALA A 350 18.25 -15.28 23.89
C ALA A 350 19.38 -14.60 24.69
N SER A 351 20.57 -14.43 24.09
CA SER A 351 21.69 -13.67 24.67
C SER A 351 21.30 -12.22 24.99
N VAL A 352 20.57 -11.57 24.09
CA VAL A 352 20.09 -10.19 24.23
C VAL A 352 18.95 -10.12 25.23
N ILE A 353 17.97 -11.04 25.11
CA ILE A 353 16.83 -11.13 26.02
C ILE A 353 17.28 -11.20 27.48
N ARG A 354 18.31 -11.99 27.80
CA ARG A 354 18.85 -12.09 29.16
C ARG A 354 19.41 -10.78 29.71
N LYS A 355 19.82 -9.86 28.84
CA LYS A 355 20.34 -8.53 29.19
C LYS A 355 19.27 -7.45 29.27
N LEU A 356 18.07 -7.70 28.74
CA LEU A 356 16.97 -6.73 28.75
C LEU A 356 16.21 -6.73 30.09
N PRO A 357 15.80 -5.56 30.61
CA PRO A 357 15.00 -5.49 31.83
C PRO A 357 13.67 -6.25 31.71
N ALA A 358 13.12 -6.66 32.86
CA ALA A 358 11.77 -7.23 32.91
C ALA A 358 10.74 -6.24 32.32
N GLY A 359 9.81 -6.74 31.52
CA GLY A 359 8.79 -5.94 30.83
C GLY A 359 9.19 -5.38 29.46
N TRP A 360 10.46 -5.49 29.05
CA TRP A 360 10.85 -5.07 27.71
C TRP A 360 10.36 -6.05 26.63
N PRO A 361 9.97 -5.56 25.44
CA PRO A 361 9.55 -6.42 24.34
C PRO A 361 10.64 -7.42 23.98
N ARG A 362 10.24 -8.67 23.72
CA ARG A 362 11.15 -9.76 23.29
C ARG A 362 11.15 -9.95 21.78
N GLU A 363 10.36 -9.13 21.10
CA GLU A 363 10.07 -9.17 19.68
C GLU A 363 10.08 -7.73 19.16
N VAL A 364 10.42 -7.56 17.88
CA VAL A 364 10.42 -6.24 17.24
C VAL A 364 9.65 -6.25 15.93
N THR A 365 8.80 -5.23 15.78
CA THR A 365 8.13 -4.95 14.52
C THR A 365 9.15 -4.50 13.49
N MET A 366 9.10 -5.13 12.32
CA MET A 366 10.00 -4.80 11.22
C MET A 366 9.63 -3.46 10.57
N ALA A 367 10.63 -2.75 10.07
CA ALA A 367 10.44 -1.47 9.39
C ALA A 367 9.78 -1.64 8.00
N PRO A 368 9.12 -0.61 7.42
CA PRO A 368 8.42 -0.68 6.13
C PRO A 368 9.35 -0.74 4.88
N PHE A 369 10.57 -1.21 5.07
CA PHE A 369 11.55 -1.57 4.03
C PHE A 369 12.18 -2.95 4.30
N CYS A 370 11.54 -3.75 5.15
CA CYS A 370 12.00 -5.08 5.51
C CYS A 370 11.84 -6.10 4.38
N VAL A 371 12.72 -7.10 4.42
CA VAL A 371 12.90 -8.18 3.45
C VAL A 371 12.35 -9.54 3.89
N HIS A 372 11.95 -9.67 5.16
CA HIS A 372 11.61 -10.95 5.79
C HIS A 372 10.09 -11.16 5.83
N ASP A 373 9.52 -11.73 4.77
CA ASP A 373 8.10 -12.06 4.71
C ASP A 373 7.15 -10.85 4.95
N CYS A 374 7.41 -9.78 4.21
CA CYS A 374 6.79 -8.48 4.39
C CYS A 374 5.95 -8.08 3.18
N LEU A 375 4.69 -7.69 3.42
CA LEU A 375 3.81 -7.07 2.44
C LEU A 375 3.62 -5.60 2.78
N HIS A 376 3.89 -4.72 1.82
CA HIS A 376 3.89 -3.28 1.98
C HIS A 376 2.81 -2.64 1.09
N VAL A 377 2.09 -1.65 1.62
CA VAL A 377 1.27 -0.74 0.81
C VAL A 377 1.66 0.70 1.17
N HIS A 378 2.21 1.42 0.20
CA HIS A 378 2.50 2.86 0.31
C HIS A 378 1.57 3.62 -0.61
N TRP A 379 0.67 4.43 -0.04
CA TRP A 379 -0.15 5.37 -0.81
C TRP A 379 0.48 6.77 -0.82
N ARG A 380 1.59 6.95 -0.12
CA ARG A 380 2.44 8.14 -0.12
C ARG A 380 3.84 7.76 0.37
N TRP A 381 4.85 8.49 -0.10
CA TRP A 381 6.18 8.52 0.49
C TRP A 381 6.47 9.92 1.04
N GLY A 382 7.27 10.01 2.10
CA GLY A 382 7.78 11.26 2.64
C GLY A 382 8.46 12.15 1.58
N ARG A 383 8.51 13.46 1.83
CA ARG A 383 9.36 14.34 1.02
C ARG A 383 10.79 14.19 1.53
N SER A 384 11.59 13.41 0.81
CA SER A 384 12.99 13.18 1.22
C SER A 384 13.78 14.50 1.27
N SER A 385 14.74 14.56 2.20
CA SER A 385 15.75 15.61 2.38
C SER A 385 16.46 15.97 1.05
N PRO A 386 17.01 17.18 0.87
CA PRO A 386 17.74 17.58 -0.34
C PRO A 386 18.80 16.57 -0.81
N ASP A 387 19.41 15.83 0.12
CA ASP A 387 20.43 14.82 -0.16
C ASP A 387 19.88 13.48 -0.68
N PHE A 388 18.57 13.25 -0.52
CA PHE A 388 17.86 12.11 -1.08
C PHE A 388 17.03 12.56 -2.28
N THR A 389 17.49 12.20 -3.47
CA THR A 389 16.67 12.34 -4.67
C THR A 389 15.38 11.56 -4.47
N ASN A 390 14.21 12.19 -4.63
CA ASN A 390 12.93 11.47 -4.70
C ASN A 390 12.79 10.93 -6.13
N PRO A 391 13.12 9.66 -6.40
CA PRO A 391 13.06 9.13 -7.75
C PRO A 391 11.63 9.11 -8.26
N LYS A 392 11.45 9.08 -9.59
CA LYS A 392 10.13 9.12 -10.24
C LYS A 392 9.15 8.10 -9.65
N TRP A 393 9.62 6.90 -9.31
CA TRP A 393 8.78 5.80 -8.84
C TRP A 393 8.15 5.98 -7.46
N VAL A 394 8.62 6.91 -6.63
CA VAL A 394 7.99 7.24 -5.33
C VAL A 394 7.21 8.55 -5.34
N ARG A 395 7.13 9.23 -6.48
CA ARG A 395 6.39 10.48 -6.60
C ARG A 395 4.89 10.24 -6.71
N GLY A 396 4.11 11.15 -6.12
CA GLY A 396 2.65 11.14 -6.17
C GLY A 396 2.08 11.83 -7.40
N TRP A 397 0.79 12.14 -7.32
CA TRP A 397 0.00 12.69 -8.42
C TRP A 397 0.00 14.22 -8.45
N VAL A 398 0.01 14.78 -9.68
CA VAL A 398 -0.32 16.19 -9.96
C VAL A 398 -1.33 16.22 -11.10
N GLY A 399 -2.49 16.86 -10.88
CA GLY A 399 -3.58 16.82 -11.85
C GLY A 399 -4.02 15.38 -12.14
N ASP A 400 -4.08 15.00 -13.41
CA ASP A 400 -4.42 13.65 -13.86
C ASP A 400 -3.19 12.74 -14.09
N GLN A 401 -1.99 13.20 -13.71
CA GLN A 401 -0.74 12.50 -13.98
C GLN A 401 -0.14 11.90 -12.69
N PRO A 402 0.19 10.59 -12.68
CA PRO A 402 0.97 9.99 -11.61
C PRO A 402 2.47 10.34 -11.72
N TYR A 403 3.24 10.04 -10.68
CA TYR A 403 4.71 10.11 -10.64
C TYR A 403 5.32 11.50 -10.87
N ARG A 404 4.63 12.56 -10.42
CA ARG A 404 5.02 13.96 -10.67
C ARG A 404 5.68 14.66 -9.49
N GLU A 405 5.08 14.57 -8.31
CA GLU A 405 5.48 15.39 -7.17
C GLU A 405 5.95 14.55 -5.99
N ALA A 406 7.14 14.88 -5.46
CA ALA A 406 7.67 14.25 -4.26
C ALA A 406 6.82 14.62 -3.03
N GLY A 407 6.49 13.64 -2.19
CA GLY A 407 5.66 13.88 -1.02
C GLY A 407 4.16 13.99 -1.30
N ALA A 408 3.72 14.05 -2.56
CA ALA A 408 2.30 13.97 -2.89
C ALA A 408 1.79 12.52 -2.73
N PRO A 409 0.50 12.30 -2.42
CA PRO A 409 -0.06 10.94 -2.43
C PRO A 409 0.04 10.28 -3.81
N MET A 410 0.31 8.98 -3.83
CA MET A 410 0.21 8.06 -4.97
C MET A 410 -1.25 7.70 -5.30
N VAL A 411 -2.13 8.68 -5.11
CA VAL A 411 -3.59 8.61 -5.25
C VAL A 411 -4.06 9.88 -5.96
N ALA A 412 -4.91 9.72 -6.98
CA ALA A 412 -5.36 10.83 -7.82
C ALA A 412 -6.00 11.98 -6.99
N PRO A 413 -5.81 13.26 -7.37
CA PRO A 413 -6.23 14.43 -6.60
C PRO A 413 -7.70 14.50 -6.19
N ASN A 414 -8.58 13.93 -7.00
CA ASN A 414 -10.02 13.92 -6.75
C ASN A 414 -10.49 12.78 -5.83
N GLN A 415 -9.58 12.09 -5.13
CA GLN A 415 -9.93 10.95 -4.28
C GLN A 415 -9.62 11.18 -2.79
N ASP A 416 -10.52 10.67 -1.96
CA ASP A 416 -10.29 10.34 -0.55
C ASP A 416 -10.08 8.84 -0.41
N VAL A 417 -9.21 8.44 0.52
CA VAL A 417 -8.94 7.02 0.78
C VAL A 417 -9.07 6.72 2.26
N THR A 418 -9.83 5.68 2.55
CA THR A 418 -9.99 5.11 3.89
C THR A 418 -9.43 3.70 3.91
N LEU A 419 -8.64 3.41 4.94
CA LEU A 419 -8.12 2.08 5.23
C LEU A 419 -8.83 1.55 6.48
N ARG A 420 -9.40 0.35 6.40
CA ARG A 420 -9.98 -0.34 7.55
C ARG A 420 -9.27 -1.66 7.80
N LEU A 421 -8.85 -1.90 9.03
CA LEU A 421 -8.26 -3.17 9.45
C LEU A 421 -9.36 -4.18 9.76
N LEU A 422 -9.40 -5.25 8.97
CA LEU A 422 -10.33 -6.37 9.17
C LEU A 422 -9.73 -7.45 10.08
N GLY A 423 -8.41 -7.45 10.23
CA GLY A 423 -7.66 -8.34 11.13
C GLY A 423 -6.17 -8.01 11.10
N PRO A 424 -5.33 -8.73 11.86
CA PRO A 424 -3.89 -8.44 11.99
C PRO A 424 -3.10 -8.42 10.68
N GLY A 425 -3.51 -9.21 9.69
CA GLY A 425 -2.94 -9.22 8.34
C GLY A 425 -3.99 -8.99 7.25
N SER A 426 -5.10 -8.30 7.56
CA SER A 426 -6.19 -8.08 6.61
C SER A 426 -6.65 -6.63 6.61
N ILE A 427 -6.67 -6.02 5.42
CA ILE A 427 -7.04 -4.62 5.22
C ILE A 427 -8.11 -4.49 4.14
N ARG A 428 -8.98 -3.49 4.29
CA ARG A 428 -9.86 -2.97 3.24
C ARG A 428 -9.44 -1.56 2.88
N TYR A 429 -8.99 -1.38 1.65
CA TYR A 429 -8.72 -0.10 1.02
C TYR A 429 -9.99 0.37 0.30
N THR A 430 -10.52 1.54 0.64
CA THR A 430 -11.69 2.13 -0.03
C THR A 430 -11.35 3.51 -0.55
N ALA A 431 -11.50 3.71 -1.86
CA ALA A 431 -11.33 5.03 -2.48
C ALA A 431 -12.69 5.58 -2.90
N ARG A 432 -12.94 6.84 -2.52
CA ARG A 432 -14.07 7.62 -3.01
C ARG A 432 -13.56 8.69 -3.97
N ILE A 433 -14.02 8.61 -5.21
CA ILE A 433 -13.71 9.52 -6.30
C ILE A 433 -14.79 10.60 -6.36
N HIS A 434 -14.39 11.86 -6.31
CA HIS A 434 -15.29 13.02 -6.33
C HIS A 434 -15.32 13.67 -7.70
N ALA A 435 -16.52 13.97 -8.20
CA ALA A 435 -16.75 14.68 -9.46
C ALA A 435 -15.83 14.21 -10.61
N PRO A 436 -15.79 12.91 -10.93
CA PRO A 436 -14.92 12.39 -11.98
C PRO A 436 -15.29 12.99 -13.35
N VAL A 437 -14.26 13.23 -14.16
CA VAL A 437 -14.43 13.73 -15.52
C VAL A 437 -15.04 12.64 -16.39
N ALA A 438 -16.18 12.94 -17.02
CA ALA A 438 -16.84 12.01 -17.94
C ALA A 438 -15.90 11.63 -19.10
N GLY A 439 -15.91 10.35 -19.48
CA GLY A 439 -15.06 9.80 -20.53
C GLY A 439 -13.62 9.50 -20.11
N ASN A 440 -13.20 9.87 -18.90
CA ASN A 440 -11.85 9.62 -18.40
C ASN A 440 -11.83 8.49 -17.38
N TRP A 441 -10.83 7.60 -17.49
CA TRP A 441 -10.61 6.57 -16.49
C TRP A 441 -10.28 7.17 -15.13
N GLN A 442 -10.91 6.63 -14.10
CA GLN A 442 -10.63 6.90 -12.70
C GLN A 442 -10.03 5.63 -12.10
N ILE A 443 -8.79 5.72 -11.63
CA ILE A 443 -8.06 4.56 -11.13
C ILE A 443 -8.07 4.50 -9.61
N VAL A 444 -8.36 3.34 -9.04
CA VAL A 444 -8.36 3.06 -7.60
C VAL A 444 -7.22 2.10 -7.28
N MET A 445 -6.40 2.42 -6.28
CA MET A 445 -5.24 1.61 -5.84
C MET A 445 -4.15 1.45 -6.93
N HIS A 446 -3.87 2.53 -7.67
CA HIS A 446 -2.84 2.58 -8.74
C HIS A 446 -1.44 2.12 -8.29
N HIS A 447 -1.06 2.40 -7.04
CA HIS A 447 0.24 2.04 -6.47
C HIS A 447 0.38 0.54 -6.14
N GLY A 448 -0.73 -0.20 -6.02
CA GLY A 448 -0.74 -1.62 -5.67
C GLY A 448 -0.18 -1.91 -4.27
N ALA A 449 0.36 -3.11 -4.10
CA ALA A 449 1.11 -3.55 -2.93
C ALA A 449 2.40 -4.24 -3.38
N ALA A 450 3.40 -4.33 -2.51
CA ALA A 450 4.67 -4.97 -2.84
C ALA A 450 5.10 -5.96 -1.77
N TYR A 451 5.53 -7.12 -2.21
CA TYR A 451 6.09 -8.15 -1.35
C TYR A 451 7.61 -8.18 -1.50
N ALA A 452 8.31 -8.16 -0.38
CA ALA A 452 9.76 -8.11 -0.36
C ALA A 452 10.38 -9.45 -0.76
N LEU A 453 11.33 -9.43 -1.69
CA LEU A 453 11.95 -10.62 -2.28
C LEU A 453 13.46 -10.66 -2.08
N SER A 454 14.11 -9.50 -2.10
CA SER A 454 15.53 -9.37 -1.80
C SER A 454 15.87 -7.96 -1.35
N TYR A 455 17.13 -7.74 -1.01
CA TYR A 455 17.68 -6.43 -0.77
C TYR A 455 19.04 -6.28 -1.46
N SER A 456 19.43 -5.03 -1.67
CA SER A 456 20.74 -4.68 -2.21
C SER A 456 21.84 -4.80 -1.17
N THR A 457 23.08 -5.02 -1.63
CA THR A 457 24.29 -5.05 -0.77
C THR A 457 24.48 -3.78 0.08
N LYS A 458 23.86 -2.65 -0.27
CA LYS A 458 23.88 -1.45 0.56
C LYS A 458 23.22 -1.68 1.93
N VAL A 459 22.19 -2.53 2.00
CA VAL A 459 21.52 -2.84 3.25
C VAL A 459 22.38 -3.77 4.11
N ASP A 460 23.11 -4.71 3.51
CA ASP A 460 24.11 -5.51 4.24
C ASP A 460 25.14 -4.60 4.93
N VAL A 461 25.66 -3.61 4.21
CA VAL A 461 26.63 -2.66 4.77
C VAL A 461 26.02 -1.85 5.93
N ALA A 462 24.76 -1.44 5.81
CA ALA A 462 24.07 -0.72 6.88
C ALA A 462 23.78 -1.62 8.11
N ALA A 463 23.35 -2.85 7.87
CA ALA A 463 23.12 -3.85 8.91
C ALA A 463 24.44 -4.19 9.63
N TRP A 464 25.52 -4.39 8.89
CA TRP A 464 26.85 -4.68 9.43
C TRP A 464 27.45 -3.49 10.19
N GLY A 465 27.26 -2.26 9.69
CA GLY A 465 27.65 -1.05 10.41
C GLY A 465 26.94 -0.93 11.77
N ASN A 466 25.69 -1.42 11.84
CA ASN A 466 24.92 -1.46 13.07
C ASN A 466 25.29 -2.65 13.98
N ASP A 467 25.67 -3.80 13.40
CA ASP A 467 26.20 -4.96 14.14
C ASP A 467 27.34 -4.53 15.08
N ARG A 468 28.25 -3.68 14.60
CA ARG A 468 29.33 -3.14 15.44
C ARG A 468 28.83 -2.38 16.68
N LEU A 469 27.66 -1.74 16.60
CA LEU A 469 27.05 -1.06 17.75
C LEU A 469 26.30 -2.05 18.66
N THR A 470 25.77 -3.14 18.11
CA THR A 470 25.01 -4.16 18.85
C THR A 470 25.87 -5.29 19.40
N ARG A 471 27.14 -5.43 18.99
CA ARG A 471 28.07 -6.46 19.51
C ARG A 471 28.15 -6.51 21.03
N ASP A 472 28.14 -5.35 21.69
CA ASP A 472 28.11 -5.27 23.16
C ASP A 472 26.89 -6.01 23.76
N LEU A 473 25.77 -6.06 23.02
CA LEU A 473 24.58 -6.85 23.39
C LEU A 473 24.67 -8.33 23.01
N GLN A 474 25.23 -8.68 21.86
CA GLN A 474 25.27 -10.08 21.39
C GLN A 474 26.26 -10.95 22.19
N GLY A 475 27.37 -10.37 22.66
CA GLY A 475 28.55 -11.17 23.03
C GLY A 475 29.30 -11.60 21.78
N ASP A 476 30.56 -12.02 21.92
CA ASP A 476 31.54 -11.96 20.82
C ASP A 476 31.30 -12.89 19.60
N ASP A 477 30.39 -13.87 19.64
CA ASP A 477 30.40 -14.99 18.66
C ASP A 477 29.04 -15.43 18.05
N ASP A 478 27.93 -14.69 18.19
CA ASP A 478 26.63 -15.14 17.65
C ASP A 478 26.13 -14.28 16.47
N GLU A 479 26.19 -14.84 15.25
CA GLU A 479 25.61 -14.25 14.03
C GLU A 479 24.06 -14.33 13.99
N ASN A 480 23.42 -15.00 14.95
CA ASN A 480 21.96 -15.10 14.98
C ASN A 480 21.31 -13.76 15.39
N GLY A 481 20.22 -13.40 14.71
CA GLY A 481 19.37 -12.26 15.09
C GLY A 481 19.92 -10.88 14.71
N GLN A 482 20.83 -10.80 13.74
CA GLN A 482 21.39 -9.52 13.25
C GLN A 482 20.30 -8.57 12.81
N TRP A 483 19.29 -9.06 12.07
CA TRP A 483 18.18 -8.22 11.63
C TRP A 483 17.22 -7.87 12.75
N ALA A 484 16.91 -8.81 13.65
CA ALA A 484 16.15 -8.50 14.85
C ALA A 484 16.80 -7.36 15.65
N LEU A 485 18.12 -7.41 15.81
CA LEU A 485 18.89 -6.38 16.49
C LEU A 485 19.01 -5.08 15.70
N PHE A 486 19.11 -5.18 14.38
CA PHE A 486 19.06 -4.03 13.49
C PHE A 486 17.76 -3.26 13.70
N TYR A 487 16.61 -3.91 13.54
CA TYR A 487 15.30 -3.26 13.74
C TYR A 487 15.11 -2.78 15.19
N TRP A 488 15.58 -3.55 16.16
CA TRP A 488 15.56 -3.14 17.57
C TRP A 488 16.34 -1.86 17.79
N HIS A 489 17.54 -1.74 17.22
CA HIS A 489 18.36 -0.55 17.34
C HIS A 489 17.73 0.65 16.62
N LEU A 490 17.20 0.45 15.41
CA LEU A 490 16.49 1.51 14.69
C LEU A 490 15.32 2.06 15.52
N ARG A 491 14.62 1.21 16.27
CA ARG A 491 13.45 1.59 17.06
C ARG A 491 13.78 2.16 18.44
N TYR A 492 14.68 1.51 19.19
CA TYR A 492 14.85 1.76 20.63
C TYR A 492 16.17 2.41 21.01
N LYS A 493 17.11 2.60 20.06
CA LYS A 493 18.45 3.18 20.31
C LYS A 493 19.14 2.51 21.51
N LEU A 494 19.72 1.32 21.27
CA LEU A 494 20.64 0.57 22.16
C LEU A 494 20.91 1.21 23.54
N LEU A 495 20.08 0.87 24.54
CA LEU A 495 20.31 1.12 25.98
C LEU A 495 20.58 2.57 26.42
N GLN A 496 19.91 3.55 25.81
CA GLN A 496 19.94 4.96 26.28
C GLN A 496 18.58 5.48 26.76
N HIS A 497 17.54 4.64 26.75
CA HIS A 497 16.19 5.02 27.11
C HIS A 497 15.80 4.44 28.47
N PRO A 498 15.63 5.26 29.53
CA PRO A 498 14.70 4.91 30.57
C PRO A 498 13.29 5.07 29.97
N LEU A 499 12.56 3.97 29.80
CA LEU A 499 11.11 4.06 29.63
C LEU A 499 10.56 4.61 30.96
N ARG A 500 9.90 5.77 30.93
CA ARG A 500 9.27 6.34 32.13
C ARG A 500 7.84 5.82 32.24
N GLU A 501 7.46 5.43 33.46
CA GLU A 501 6.10 5.55 33.98
C GLU A 501 5.51 6.89 33.53
N VAL A 502 4.35 6.83 32.88
CA VAL A 502 3.52 8.01 32.66
C VAL A 502 2.70 8.20 33.94
N ASP A 503 2.80 9.40 34.49
CA ASP A 503 2.01 9.94 35.60
C ASP A 503 0.51 9.56 35.46
N PRO A 504 -0.13 8.98 36.49
CA PRO A 504 -1.52 8.48 36.44
C PRO A 504 -2.58 9.59 36.54
N THR A 505 -2.22 10.87 36.47
CA THR A 505 -3.20 11.96 36.64
C THR A 505 -4.03 12.17 35.36
N ASP A 506 -5.36 12.00 35.49
CA ASP A 506 -6.45 12.14 34.50
C ASP A 506 -6.51 13.47 33.71
N THR A 507 -5.48 14.31 33.76
CA THR A 507 -5.35 15.58 33.03
C THR A 507 -5.31 15.43 31.50
N LEU A 508 -5.02 14.24 30.98
CA LEU A 508 -5.08 13.98 29.53
C LEU A 508 -6.53 13.88 29.04
N ALA A 509 -7.49 13.45 29.87
CA ALA A 509 -8.89 13.30 29.46
C ALA A 509 -9.60 14.66 29.28
N ASP A 510 -9.28 15.64 30.14
CA ASP A 510 -9.86 17.00 30.09
C ASP A 510 -9.33 17.84 28.92
N TRP A 511 -8.16 17.49 28.36
CA TRP A 511 -7.58 18.17 27.19
C TRP A 511 -8.17 17.70 25.85
N LEU A 512 -8.80 16.51 25.81
CA LEU A 512 -9.30 15.84 24.61
C LEU A 512 -10.73 16.28 24.19
N GLY A 513 -11.25 17.36 24.77
CA GLY A 513 -12.65 17.80 24.69
C GLY A 513 -13.06 18.70 23.51
N SER A 514 -12.19 19.06 22.56
CA SER A 514 -12.59 19.97 21.48
C SER A 514 -12.05 19.59 20.10
N SER A 515 -12.95 19.04 19.27
CA SER A 515 -12.94 19.02 17.79
C SER A 515 -11.64 18.61 17.08
N ASP A 516 -11.69 17.45 16.41
CA ASP A 516 -10.62 16.81 15.61
C ASP A 516 -9.49 16.14 16.42
N GLN A 517 -9.74 15.02 17.11
CA GLN A 517 -8.65 14.26 17.75
C GLN A 517 -8.78 12.72 17.63
N TYR A 518 -8.00 12.15 16.70
CA TYR A 518 -7.51 10.77 16.82
C TYR A 518 -6.14 10.63 16.10
N ALA A 519 -5.11 11.21 16.69
CA ALA A 519 -3.71 11.07 16.25
C ALA A 519 -2.69 10.99 17.42
N GLU A 520 -3.14 10.89 18.67
CA GLU A 520 -2.25 10.72 19.84
C GLU A 520 -2.59 9.45 20.65
N ARG A 521 -2.79 8.32 19.96
CA ARG A 521 -2.65 7.01 20.62
C ARG A 521 -1.20 6.56 20.62
N LEU A 522 -0.43 7.27 21.43
CA LEU A 522 0.92 6.87 21.83
C LEU A 522 0.93 6.58 23.33
N SER A 523 0.11 5.61 23.74
CA SER A 523 0.37 4.75 24.90
C SER A 523 -0.26 3.36 24.64
N TRP A 524 0.57 2.32 24.47
CA TRP A 524 0.86 1.24 25.43
C TRP A 524 0.10 -0.07 25.14
N ASP A 525 0.87 -1.14 25.18
CA ASP A 525 0.51 -2.54 24.97
C ASP A 525 -0.40 -3.03 26.12
N ALA A 526 -1.70 -2.71 26.06
CA ALA A 526 -2.65 -2.94 27.15
C ALA A 526 -2.99 -4.43 27.39
N ALA A 527 -2.56 -5.35 26.53
CA ALA A 527 -2.65 -6.78 26.81
C ALA A 527 -1.62 -7.25 27.85
N GLY A 528 -0.47 -6.56 27.97
CA GLY A 528 0.56 -6.88 28.96
C GLY A 528 0.20 -6.47 30.39
N PHE A 529 -0.54 -5.38 30.56
CA PHE A 529 -0.88 -4.85 31.89
C PHE A 529 -2.13 -5.48 32.52
N GLN A 530 -3.10 -5.93 31.72
CA GLN A 530 -4.28 -6.62 32.28
C GLN A 530 -3.92 -8.02 32.83
N ALA A 531 -2.89 -8.66 32.27
CA ALA A 531 -2.31 -9.89 32.80
C ALA A 531 -1.50 -9.67 34.09
N ALA A 532 -0.88 -8.50 34.27
CA ALA A 532 -0.12 -8.14 35.48
C ALA A 532 -0.97 -7.54 36.61
N ARG A 533 -2.20 -7.11 36.31
CA ARG A 533 -3.17 -6.62 37.30
C ARG A 533 -4.12 -7.71 37.82
N ASN A 534 -4.20 -8.83 37.09
CA ASN A 534 -5.00 -10.01 37.45
C ASN A 534 -4.14 -11.17 38.01
N LEU A 535 -2.84 -10.92 38.22
CA LEU A 535 -1.93 -11.64 39.11
C LEU A 535 -1.66 -10.74 40.32
#